data_AF-A0A6J3B793-F1
#
_entry.id   AF-A0A6J3B793-F1
#
_cell.length_a   1.000
_cell.length_b   1.000
_cell.length_c   1.000
_cell.angle_alpha   90.00
_cell.angle_beta   90.00
_cell.angle_gamma   90.00
#
_symmetry.space_group_name_H-M   'P 1'
#
loop_
_entity.id
_entity.type
_entity.pdbx_description
1 polymer ?
#
loop_
_entity_poly.entity_id
_entity_poly.type
_entity_poly.pdbx_seq_one_letter_code
_entity_poly.pdbx_strand_id
1 'polypeptide(L)'
;MGVLRAGLCPGLTQDMVQLLRSRGIKTVVDLVSADLEEVAQKCGLSYKALVALRRVLLAQFSAFPFNGADLYEELKTSTAILSTGIGSLDKLLDAGLYTGEVTEIVGGPGSGKTQVHMRPAAGGLVEVCLCVSAHVAHGLQQNVLYIDSNGGFTASRILQLLQARTPDEEEQAGALQRIQVVRAFDIFQMLDMIQDLRGTVAQQVSSSSGTLKVVIVDSVTAVVSPLLGGQQREGDQPHDPRQGHWEAQTCPRTLLELCTQHPVSPGCHQRHRSIR
;
A
#
# COMPACT_ATOMS: atom_id res chain seq x y z
N MET A 1 5.70 -2.55 -13.04
CA MET A 1 6.68 -3.54 -13.58
C MET A 1 6.02 -4.39 -14.65
N GLY A 2 6.80 -4.89 -15.62
CA GLY A 2 6.27 -5.61 -16.79
C GLY A 2 5.60 -6.94 -16.44
N VAL A 3 4.36 -7.12 -16.90
CA VAL A 3 3.63 -8.40 -16.83
C VAL A 3 4.23 -9.39 -17.83
N LEU A 4 4.37 -10.66 -17.43
CA LEU A 4 4.84 -11.71 -18.32
C LEU A 4 3.75 -12.00 -19.38
N ARG A 5 4.08 -11.79 -20.65
CA ARG A 5 3.19 -11.99 -21.81
C ARG A 5 3.93 -12.61 -22.99
N ALA A 6 3.23 -13.36 -23.84
CA ALA A 6 3.85 -13.94 -25.02
C ALA A 6 4.43 -12.84 -25.92
N GLY A 7 5.58 -13.14 -26.54
CA GLY A 7 6.28 -12.19 -27.39
C GLY A 7 7.03 -11.07 -26.66
N LEU A 8 7.07 -11.07 -25.32
CA LEU A 8 7.89 -10.13 -24.56
C LEU A 8 9.40 -10.28 -24.87
N CYS A 9 9.84 -11.51 -25.13
CA CYS A 9 11.18 -11.80 -25.62
C CYS A 9 11.17 -13.01 -26.57
N PRO A 10 12.19 -13.15 -27.43
CA PRO A 10 12.31 -14.30 -28.32
C PRO A 10 12.35 -15.61 -27.50
N GLY A 11 11.42 -16.52 -27.78
CA GLY A 11 11.32 -17.80 -27.08
C GLY A 11 10.27 -17.86 -25.97
N LEU A 12 9.59 -16.76 -25.63
CA LEU A 12 8.47 -16.77 -24.68
C LEU A 12 7.14 -16.96 -25.40
N THR A 13 6.68 -18.21 -25.48
CA THR A 13 5.41 -18.58 -26.14
C THR A 13 4.21 -18.45 -25.21
N GLN A 14 3.00 -18.44 -25.78
CA GLN A 14 1.76 -18.34 -25.00
C GLN A 14 1.58 -19.52 -24.03
N ASP A 15 1.92 -20.73 -24.46
CA ASP A 15 1.83 -21.93 -23.64
C ASP A 15 2.77 -21.87 -22.44
N MET A 16 4.01 -21.41 -22.66
CA MET A 16 4.97 -21.21 -21.58
C MET A 16 4.47 -20.17 -20.56
N VAL A 17 3.88 -19.07 -21.03
CA VAL A 17 3.33 -18.03 -20.14
C VAL A 17 2.16 -18.57 -19.31
N GLN A 18 1.25 -19.35 -19.89
CA GLN A 18 0.15 -19.94 -19.12
C GLN A 18 0.66 -20.92 -18.06
N LEU A 19 1.69 -21.70 -18.39
CA LEU A 19 2.29 -22.66 -17.48
C LEU A 19 3.07 -22.00 -16.34
N LEU A 20 3.74 -20.88 -16.62
CA LEU A 20 4.37 -20.05 -15.59
C LEU A 20 3.32 -19.41 -14.68
N ARG A 21 2.22 -18.89 -15.25
CA ARG A 21 1.12 -18.30 -14.48
C ARG A 21 0.43 -19.29 -13.55
N SER A 22 0.27 -20.56 -13.97
CA SER A 22 -0.32 -21.59 -13.11
C SER A 22 0.55 -21.91 -11.88
N ARG A 23 1.83 -21.48 -11.88
CA ARG A 23 2.76 -21.57 -10.75
C ARG A 23 2.98 -20.24 -10.03
N GLY A 24 2.12 -19.24 -10.26
CA GLY A 24 2.22 -17.93 -9.62
C GLY A 24 3.28 -17.00 -10.23
N ILE A 25 3.98 -17.41 -11.28
CA ILE A 25 4.96 -16.57 -11.98
C ILE A 25 4.21 -15.70 -12.99
N LYS A 26 3.88 -14.47 -12.58
CA LYS A 26 3.02 -13.54 -13.33
C LYS A 26 3.80 -12.37 -13.91
N THR A 27 4.91 -11.98 -13.29
CA THR A 27 5.71 -10.81 -13.67
C THR A 27 7.12 -11.19 -14.12
N VAL A 28 7.80 -10.25 -14.79
CA VAL A 28 9.22 -10.40 -15.13
C VAL A 28 10.08 -10.64 -13.89
N VAL A 29 9.78 -9.95 -12.78
CA VAL A 29 10.54 -10.09 -11.54
C VAL A 29 10.33 -11.44 -10.89
N ASP A 30 9.12 -11.99 -10.94
CA ASP A 30 8.84 -13.34 -10.44
C ASP A 30 9.72 -14.36 -11.16
N LEU A 31 9.79 -14.30 -12.50
CA LEU A 31 10.58 -15.23 -13.29
C LEU A 31 12.09 -15.04 -13.09
N VAL A 32 12.54 -13.79 -12.98
CA VAL A 32 13.96 -13.45 -12.78
C VAL A 32 14.42 -13.78 -11.35
N SER A 33 13.53 -13.82 -10.37
CA SER A 33 13.86 -14.14 -8.97
C SER A 33 13.62 -15.60 -8.61
N ALA A 34 12.84 -16.33 -9.42
CA ALA A 34 12.53 -17.73 -9.20
C ALA A 34 13.75 -18.65 -9.33
N ASP A 35 13.65 -19.79 -8.63
CA ASP A 35 14.55 -20.93 -8.85
C ASP A 35 14.21 -21.59 -10.20
N LEU A 36 15.13 -21.46 -11.16
CA LEU A 36 14.92 -21.97 -12.51
C LEU A 36 14.96 -23.50 -12.58
N GLU A 37 15.61 -24.18 -11.65
CA GLU A 37 15.62 -25.65 -11.59
C GLU A 37 14.25 -26.17 -11.17
N GLU A 38 13.68 -25.56 -10.13
CA GLU A 38 12.33 -25.89 -9.65
C GLU A 38 11.28 -25.61 -10.74
N VAL A 39 11.38 -24.46 -11.41
CA VAL A 39 10.47 -24.08 -12.50
C VAL A 39 10.60 -25.03 -13.68
N ALA A 40 11.83 -25.39 -14.08
CA ALA A 40 12.06 -26.35 -15.15
C ALA A 40 11.39 -27.70 -14.84
N GLN A 41 11.58 -28.21 -13.63
CA GLN A 41 11.04 -29.51 -13.21
C GLN A 41 9.52 -29.49 -13.12
N LYS A 42 8.93 -28.47 -12.47
CA LYS A 42 7.49 -28.39 -12.22
C LYS A 42 6.65 -28.01 -13.44
N CYS A 43 7.27 -27.32 -14.40
CA CYS A 43 6.62 -26.91 -15.65
C CYS A 43 7.05 -27.77 -16.85
N GLY A 44 7.97 -28.73 -16.68
CA GLY A 44 8.50 -29.51 -17.81
C GLY A 44 9.15 -28.65 -18.90
N LEU A 45 9.70 -27.49 -18.52
CA LEU A 45 10.34 -26.55 -19.43
C LEU A 45 11.84 -26.81 -19.50
N SER A 46 12.46 -26.53 -20.65
CA SER A 46 13.92 -26.63 -20.79
C SER A 46 14.62 -25.61 -19.88
N TYR A 47 15.45 -26.09 -18.95
CA TYR A 47 16.27 -25.24 -18.09
C TYR A 47 17.12 -24.25 -18.90
N LYS A 48 17.71 -24.71 -20.02
CA LYS A 48 18.49 -23.86 -20.92
C LYS A 48 17.66 -22.73 -21.53
N ALA A 49 16.40 -23.00 -21.88
CA ALA A 49 15.49 -21.98 -22.38
C ALA A 49 15.15 -20.95 -21.28
N LEU A 50 14.87 -21.40 -20.06
CA LEU A 50 14.59 -20.51 -18.92
C LEU A 50 15.77 -19.61 -18.58
N VAL A 51 17.01 -20.12 -18.61
CA VAL A 51 18.23 -19.32 -18.41
C VAL A 51 18.40 -18.26 -19.50
N ALA A 52 18.14 -18.62 -20.76
CA ALA A 52 18.20 -17.67 -21.87
C ALA A 52 17.14 -16.57 -21.73
N LEU A 53 15.91 -16.94 -21.36
CA LEU A 53 14.83 -15.98 -21.08
C LEU A 53 15.20 -15.04 -19.93
N ARG A 54 15.68 -15.58 -18.80
CA ARG A 54 16.11 -14.76 -17.64
C ARG A 54 17.19 -13.76 -18.03
N ARG A 55 18.15 -14.14 -18.86
CA ARG A 55 19.20 -13.23 -19.37
C ARG A 55 18.63 -12.10 -20.21
N VAL A 56 17.75 -12.42 -21.16
CA VAL A 56 17.13 -11.39 -22.03
C VAL A 56 16.25 -10.46 -21.20
N LEU A 57 15.47 -11.00 -20.27
CA LEU A 57 14.62 -10.20 -19.39
C LEU A 57 15.43 -9.32 -18.45
N LEU A 58 16.52 -9.82 -17.87
CA LEU A 58 17.44 -8.98 -17.11
C LEU A 58 17.99 -7.86 -17.98
N ALA A 59 18.47 -8.13 -19.20
CA ALA A 59 19.00 -7.08 -20.07
C ALA A 59 17.96 -6.02 -20.48
N GLN A 60 16.69 -6.43 -20.65
CA GLN A 60 15.61 -5.52 -21.08
C GLN A 60 14.94 -4.78 -19.92
N PHE A 61 14.90 -5.38 -18.73
CA PHE A 61 14.12 -4.88 -17.58
C PHE A 61 14.98 -4.57 -16.35
N SER A 62 16.30 -4.80 -16.39
CA SER A 62 17.20 -4.31 -15.34
C SER A 62 17.17 -2.80 -15.31
N ALA A 63 17.11 -2.24 -14.11
CA ALA A 63 17.31 -0.81 -13.92
C ALA A 63 18.71 -0.44 -14.45
N PHE A 64 18.75 0.47 -15.42
CA PHE A 64 20.00 1.12 -15.78
C PHE A 64 20.36 2.11 -14.66
N PRO A 65 21.65 2.23 -14.30
CA PRO A 65 22.06 3.21 -13.30
C PRO A 65 21.74 4.61 -13.81
N PHE A 66 20.91 5.33 -13.05
CA PHE A 66 20.66 6.75 -13.25
C PHE A 66 21.68 7.57 -12.45
N ASN A 67 22.10 8.71 -12.99
CA ASN A 67 22.87 9.64 -12.19
C ASN A 67 21.93 10.31 -11.16
N GLY A 68 22.49 10.73 -10.02
CA GLY A 68 21.68 11.28 -8.94
C GLY A 68 20.94 12.58 -9.30
N ALA A 69 21.46 13.37 -10.24
CA ALA A 69 20.83 14.60 -10.69
C ALA A 69 19.58 14.33 -11.54
N ASP A 70 19.67 13.38 -12.48
CA ASP A 70 18.53 12.95 -13.30
C ASP A 70 17.42 12.36 -12.42
N LEU A 71 17.79 11.53 -11.43
CA LEU A 71 16.82 10.98 -10.47
C LEU A 71 16.16 12.10 -9.65
N TYR A 72 16.91 13.10 -9.22
CA TYR A 72 16.37 14.23 -8.46
C TYR A 72 15.41 15.09 -9.28
N GLU A 73 15.73 15.37 -10.55
CA GLU A 73 14.84 16.09 -11.45
C GLU A 73 13.58 15.28 -11.81
N GLU A 74 13.70 13.96 -11.96
CA GLU A 74 12.56 13.06 -12.12
C GLU A 74 11.67 13.11 -10.87
N LEU A 75 12.24 13.04 -9.66
CA LEU A 75 11.48 13.13 -8.41
C LEU A 75 10.77 14.49 -8.28
N LYS A 76 11.43 15.60 -8.60
CA LYS A 76 10.78 16.93 -8.59
C LYS A 76 9.55 17.01 -9.51
N THR A 77 9.64 16.38 -10.67
CA THR A 77 8.58 16.46 -11.70
C THR A 77 7.49 15.41 -11.52
N SER A 78 7.79 14.30 -10.85
CA SER A 78 6.86 13.19 -10.61
C SER A 78 6.28 13.15 -9.19
N THR A 79 6.75 14.00 -8.27
CA THR A 79 6.20 14.08 -6.92
C THR A 79 5.08 15.11 -6.86
N ALA A 80 3.89 14.69 -6.43
CA ALA A 80 2.77 15.55 -6.08
C ALA A 80 2.62 15.60 -4.56
N ILE A 81 2.02 16.68 -4.06
CA ILE A 81 1.68 16.85 -2.64
C ILE A 81 0.19 16.63 -2.48
N LEU A 82 -0.18 15.78 -1.54
CA LEU A 82 -1.55 15.47 -1.19
C LEU A 82 -1.86 16.08 0.19
N SER A 83 -2.70 17.12 0.21
CA SER A 83 -3.16 17.72 1.46
C SER A 83 -3.87 16.69 2.34
N THR A 84 -3.59 16.72 3.63
CA THR A 84 -4.26 15.89 4.65
C THR A 84 -5.67 16.40 4.99
N GLY A 85 -5.99 17.63 4.58
CA GLY A 85 -7.20 18.34 5.00
C GLY A 85 -7.14 18.83 6.45
N ILE A 86 -5.99 18.73 7.12
CA ILE A 86 -5.73 19.22 8.48
C ILE A 86 -4.64 20.30 8.36
N GLY A 87 -5.03 21.58 8.36
CA GLY A 87 -4.10 22.67 8.02
C GLY A 87 -2.87 22.81 8.93
N SER A 88 -2.95 22.38 10.19
CA SER A 88 -1.78 22.33 11.08
C SER A 88 -0.82 21.19 10.74
N LEU A 89 -1.35 20.04 10.32
CA LEU A 89 -0.55 18.90 9.88
C LEU A 89 0.08 19.17 8.51
N ASP A 90 -0.66 19.76 7.58
CA ASP A 90 -0.12 20.17 6.28
C ASP A 90 1.04 21.16 6.45
N LYS A 91 0.94 22.13 7.39
CA LYS A 91 2.07 23.02 7.70
C LYS A 91 3.27 22.29 8.29
N LEU A 92 3.05 21.26 9.11
CA LEU A 92 4.11 20.45 9.69
C LEU A 92 4.82 19.59 8.62
N LEU A 93 4.06 19.12 7.62
CA LEU A 93 4.53 18.28 6.52
C LEU A 93 4.91 19.07 5.27
N ASP A 94 5.16 20.37 5.38
CA ASP A 94 5.51 21.26 4.26
C ASP A 94 4.55 21.15 3.05
N ALA A 95 3.26 21.34 3.36
CA ALA A 95 2.08 21.33 2.50
C ALA A 95 1.31 19.99 2.36
N GLY A 96 1.80 18.86 2.89
CA GLY A 96 1.01 17.63 2.97
C GLY A 96 1.83 16.35 2.78
N LEU A 97 1.18 15.29 2.30
CA LEU A 97 1.81 13.98 2.07
C LEU A 97 2.38 13.92 0.65
N TYR A 98 3.68 13.70 0.52
CA TYR A 98 4.33 13.55 -0.79
C TYR A 98 4.01 12.21 -1.42
N THR A 99 3.71 12.19 -2.73
CA THR A 99 3.49 10.97 -3.49
C THR A 99 4.75 10.15 -3.68
N GLY A 100 4.64 8.82 -3.55
CA GLY A 100 5.76 7.91 -3.74
C GLY A 100 6.52 7.61 -2.45
N GLU A 101 6.12 8.25 -1.36
CA GLU A 101 6.74 8.07 -0.05
C GLU A 101 5.82 7.30 0.89
N VAL A 102 6.45 6.74 1.90
CA VAL A 102 5.80 6.16 3.06
C VAL A 102 5.86 7.19 4.18
N THR A 103 4.71 7.69 4.62
CA THR A 103 4.64 8.56 5.80
C THR A 103 4.17 7.78 7.02
N GLU A 104 4.96 7.83 8.10
CA GLU A 104 4.66 7.17 9.36
C GLU A 104 4.12 8.14 10.42
N ILE A 105 2.96 7.83 11.02
CA ILE A 105 2.44 8.58 12.18
C ILE A 105 2.44 7.69 13.42
N VAL A 106 3.23 8.07 14.43
CA VAL A 106 3.45 7.31 15.67
C VAL A 106 3.00 8.08 16.90
N GLY A 107 2.51 7.36 17.91
CA GLY A 107 2.19 7.93 19.22
C GLY A 107 1.57 6.91 20.17
N GLY A 108 1.35 7.30 21.42
CA GLY A 108 0.66 6.45 22.41
C GLY A 108 -0.83 6.24 22.07
N PRO A 109 -1.48 5.20 22.61
CA PRO A 109 -2.92 5.00 22.43
C PRO A 109 -3.71 6.25 22.85
N GLY A 110 -4.78 6.58 22.13
CA GLY A 110 -5.57 7.80 22.37
C GLY A 110 -4.98 9.11 21.82
N SER A 111 -3.79 9.11 21.21
CA SER A 111 -3.17 10.34 20.67
C SER A 111 -3.76 10.84 19.34
N GLY A 112 -4.96 10.38 18.94
CA GLY A 112 -5.62 10.81 17.70
C GLY A 112 -5.22 10.08 16.40
N LYS A 113 -4.41 9.01 16.48
CA LYS A 113 -4.04 8.24 15.28
C LYS A 113 -5.24 7.51 14.66
N THR A 114 -5.98 6.78 15.51
CA THR A 114 -6.98 5.78 15.08
C THR A 114 -8.38 5.98 15.69
N GLN A 115 -8.56 6.54 16.91
CA GLN A 115 -9.88 6.43 17.59
C GLN A 115 -10.34 7.53 18.58
N VAL A 116 -11.66 7.81 18.47
CA VAL A 116 -12.82 7.76 19.41
C VAL A 116 -12.95 8.82 20.53
N HIS A 117 -13.71 9.89 20.21
CA HIS A 117 -14.88 10.37 21.00
C HIS A 117 -15.77 11.36 20.19
N MET A 118 -17.05 11.45 20.56
CA MET A 118 -18.12 12.26 19.94
C MET A 118 -18.00 13.78 20.23
N ARG A 119 -18.49 14.59 19.27
CA ARG A 119 -18.58 16.09 19.17
C ARG A 119 -19.44 16.76 20.26
N PRO A 120 -19.62 18.12 20.34
CA PRO A 120 -19.12 19.24 19.50
C PRO A 120 -18.48 20.41 20.30
N ALA A 121 -17.92 21.39 19.59
CA ALA A 121 -17.41 22.68 20.08
C ALA A 121 -16.14 22.63 20.98
N ALA A 122 -15.02 23.11 20.42
CA ALA A 122 -13.87 23.64 21.16
C ALA A 122 -12.82 22.69 21.80
N GLY A 123 -12.54 21.48 21.25
CA GLY A 123 -11.28 20.79 21.62
C GLY A 123 -11.19 19.27 21.44
N GLY A 124 -11.72 18.71 20.34
CA GLY A 124 -11.71 17.25 20.13
C GLY A 124 -10.44 16.73 19.43
N LEU A 125 -9.97 15.55 19.86
CA LEU A 125 -8.93 14.76 19.19
C LEU A 125 -9.31 14.53 17.72
N VAL A 126 -8.38 14.80 16.80
CA VAL A 126 -8.56 14.63 15.36
C VAL A 126 -8.13 13.23 14.96
N GLU A 127 -9.03 12.43 14.39
CA GLU A 127 -8.70 11.12 13.79
C GLU A 127 -8.00 11.34 12.46
N VAL A 128 -6.67 11.26 12.43
CA VAL A 128 -5.89 11.62 11.24
C VAL A 128 -6.24 10.73 10.05
N CYS A 129 -6.28 9.41 10.22
CA CYS A 129 -6.55 8.44 9.14
C CYS A 129 -7.92 8.66 8.47
N LEU A 130 -8.97 8.79 9.28
CA LEU A 130 -10.34 8.99 8.80
C LEU A 130 -10.53 10.40 8.20
N CYS A 131 -9.89 11.42 8.77
CA CYS A 131 -9.91 12.78 8.22
C CYS A 131 -9.24 12.85 6.85
N VAL A 132 -8.06 12.24 6.70
CA VAL A 132 -7.36 12.14 5.42
C VAL A 132 -8.19 11.35 4.43
N SER A 133 -8.76 10.19 4.82
CA SER A 133 -9.65 9.39 3.96
C SER A 133 -10.81 10.22 3.41
N ALA A 134 -11.54 10.89 4.30
CA ALA A 134 -12.68 11.71 3.93
C ALA A 134 -12.26 12.90 3.04
N HIS A 135 -11.12 13.55 3.34
CA HIS A 135 -10.62 14.66 2.55
C HIS A 135 -10.18 14.23 1.14
N VAL A 136 -9.47 13.11 1.01
CA VAL A 136 -9.03 12.61 -0.29
C VAL A 136 -10.22 12.15 -1.13
N ALA A 137 -11.18 11.44 -0.50
CA ALA A 137 -12.36 10.93 -1.19
C ALA A 137 -13.35 12.02 -1.63
N HIS A 138 -13.54 13.06 -0.81
CA HIS A 138 -14.45 14.17 -1.10
C HIS A 138 -13.73 15.40 -1.65
N GLY A 139 -12.73 15.92 -0.94
CA GLY A 139 -12.05 17.17 -1.31
C GLY A 139 -11.25 17.03 -2.60
N LEU A 140 -10.55 15.91 -2.78
CA LEU A 140 -9.75 15.64 -3.97
C LEU A 140 -10.47 14.76 -5.00
N GLN A 141 -11.63 14.21 -4.65
CA GLN A 141 -12.41 13.27 -5.47
C GLN A 141 -11.57 12.07 -5.96
N GLN A 142 -10.67 11.56 -5.11
CA GLN A 142 -9.75 10.46 -5.43
C GLN A 142 -10.10 9.16 -4.67
N ASN A 143 -9.65 8.03 -5.19
CA ASN A 143 -9.86 6.72 -4.55
C ASN A 143 -8.87 6.50 -3.40
N VAL A 144 -9.39 5.93 -2.31
CA VAL A 144 -8.65 5.60 -1.08
C VAL A 144 -8.82 4.12 -0.78
N LEU A 145 -7.73 3.46 -0.43
CA LEU A 145 -7.74 2.10 0.12
C LEU A 145 -7.40 2.18 1.61
N TYR A 146 -8.32 1.76 2.45
CA TYR A 146 -8.15 1.69 3.90
C TYR A 146 -7.98 0.23 4.30
N ILE A 147 -6.85 -0.11 4.91
CA ILE A 147 -6.57 -1.42 5.48
C ILE A 147 -6.78 -1.31 6.99
N ASP A 148 -7.90 -1.86 7.46
CA ASP A 148 -8.30 -1.89 8.87
C ASP A 148 -7.83 -3.21 9.49
N SER A 149 -6.82 -3.13 10.36
CA SER A 149 -6.29 -4.32 11.04
C SER A 149 -6.74 -4.46 12.48
N ASN A 150 -7.43 -3.45 13.02
CA ASN A 150 -7.89 -3.45 14.41
C ASN A 150 -9.42 -3.38 14.54
N GLY A 151 -10.16 -3.42 13.42
CA GLY A 151 -11.61 -3.33 13.38
C GLY A 151 -12.16 -1.94 13.75
N GLY A 152 -11.30 -0.91 13.71
CA GLY A 152 -11.63 0.44 14.18
C GLY A 152 -12.42 1.26 13.17
N PHE A 153 -12.42 0.86 11.90
CA PHE A 153 -13.09 1.62 10.84
C PHE A 153 -14.61 1.50 10.94
N THR A 154 -15.32 2.63 10.90
CA THR A 154 -16.79 2.66 10.82
C THR A 154 -17.26 3.70 9.80
N ALA A 155 -18.13 3.27 8.86
CA ALA A 155 -18.68 4.15 7.82
C ALA A 155 -19.46 5.35 8.39
N SER A 156 -20.17 5.17 9.51
CA SER A 156 -20.87 6.26 10.20
C SER A 156 -19.93 7.39 10.63
N ARG A 157 -18.68 7.07 10.98
CA ARG A 157 -17.68 8.06 11.39
C ARG A 157 -17.16 8.87 10.21
N ILE A 158 -16.90 8.21 9.08
CA ILE A 158 -16.60 8.91 7.82
C ILE A 158 -17.78 9.81 7.43
N LEU A 159 -19.02 9.32 7.51
CA LEU A 159 -20.19 10.12 7.20
C LEU A 159 -20.28 11.37 8.09
N GLN A 160 -20.04 11.25 9.40
CA GLN A 160 -19.99 12.41 10.31
C GLN A 160 -18.90 13.44 9.95
N LEU A 161 -17.76 12.98 9.43
CA LEU A 161 -16.68 13.84 8.93
C LEU A 161 -17.08 14.51 7.61
N LEU A 162 -17.77 13.80 6.72
CA LEU A 162 -18.26 14.32 5.44
C LEU A 162 -19.39 15.34 5.65
N GLN A 163 -20.34 15.07 6.55
CA GLN A 163 -21.42 16.00 6.94
C GLN A 163 -20.91 17.33 7.48
N ALA A 164 -19.69 17.35 8.03
CA ALA A 164 -19.05 18.57 8.50
C ALA A 164 -18.41 19.40 7.38
N ARG A 165 -18.25 18.79 6.20
CA ARG A 165 -17.64 19.40 5.01
C ARG A 165 -18.72 19.80 3.99
N THR A 166 -19.75 18.98 3.82
CA THR A 166 -20.86 19.22 2.89
C THR A 166 -22.19 18.71 3.47
N PRO A 167 -23.30 19.46 3.32
CA PRO A 167 -24.63 18.96 3.62
C PRO A 167 -25.22 18.09 2.50
N ASP A 168 -24.60 18.03 1.31
CA ASP A 168 -25.11 17.30 0.14
C ASP A 168 -24.94 15.78 0.30
N GLU A 169 -26.05 15.05 0.24
CA GLU A 169 -26.07 13.59 0.38
C GLU A 169 -25.49 12.85 -0.83
N GLU A 170 -25.59 13.40 -2.04
CA GLU A 170 -24.98 12.81 -3.24
C GLU A 170 -23.46 12.90 -3.18
N GLU A 171 -22.92 14.05 -2.75
CA GLU A 171 -21.48 14.21 -2.53
C GLU A 171 -20.96 13.27 -1.43
N GLN A 172 -21.71 13.12 -0.34
CA GLN A 172 -21.39 12.18 0.74
C GLN A 172 -21.36 10.74 0.24
N ALA A 173 -22.38 10.31 -0.51
CA ALA A 173 -22.46 8.98 -1.08
C ALA A 173 -21.31 8.72 -2.08
N GLY A 174 -21.01 9.68 -2.94
CA GLY A 174 -19.89 9.61 -3.88
C GLY A 174 -18.55 9.47 -3.18
N ALA A 175 -18.32 10.21 -2.08
CA ALA A 175 -17.10 10.07 -1.28
C ALA A 175 -17.00 8.70 -0.60
N LEU A 176 -18.10 8.17 -0.03
CA LEU A 176 -18.12 6.83 0.56
C LEU A 176 -17.80 5.74 -0.48
N GLN A 177 -18.28 5.86 -1.72
CA GLN A 177 -17.98 4.92 -2.80
C GLN A 177 -16.50 4.89 -3.21
N ARG A 178 -15.76 5.98 -2.97
CA ARG A 178 -14.31 6.06 -3.28
C ARG A 178 -13.42 5.48 -2.19
N ILE A 179 -13.96 5.16 -1.01
CA ILE A 179 -13.22 4.60 0.10
C ILE A 179 -13.44 3.07 0.10
N GLN A 180 -12.43 2.35 -0.38
CA GLN A 180 -12.38 0.90 -0.30
C GLN A 180 -11.81 0.50 1.04
N VAL A 181 -12.50 -0.37 1.77
CA VAL A 181 -12.07 -0.84 3.10
C VAL A 181 -11.82 -2.33 3.03
N VAL A 182 -10.62 -2.74 3.45
CA VAL A 182 -10.23 -4.14 3.56
C VAL A 182 -9.79 -4.41 4.98
N ARG A 183 -10.19 -5.56 5.52
CA ARG A 183 -9.82 -5.98 6.87
C ARG A 183 -8.71 -7.00 6.82
N ALA A 184 -7.62 -6.76 7.55
CA ALA A 184 -6.46 -7.64 7.60
C ALA A 184 -6.02 -7.84 9.05
N PHE A 185 -6.44 -8.93 9.67
CA PHE A 185 -6.21 -9.21 11.09
C PHE A 185 -4.94 -10.03 11.36
N ASP A 186 -4.24 -10.45 10.32
CA ASP A 186 -2.94 -11.10 10.42
C ASP A 186 -1.94 -10.52 9.41
N ILE A 187 -0.66 -10.71 9.71
CA ILE A 187 0.43 -10.14 8.92
C ILE A 187 0.48 -10.72 7.50
N PHE A 188 0.10 -11.99 7.33
CA PHE A 188 0.20 -12.68 6.05
C PHE A 188 -0.88 -12.17 5.11
N GLN A 189 -2.12 -12.02 5.59
CA GLN A 189 -3.21 -11.35 4.87
C GLN A 189 -2.83 -9.91 4.47
N MET A 190 -2.23 -9.14 5.38
CA MET A 190 -1.80 -7.78 5.06
C MET A 190 -0.72 -7.77 3.98
N LEU A 191 0.28 -8.65 4.08
CA LEU A 191 1.35 -8.77 3.08
C LEU A 191 0.82 -9.21 1.71
N ASP A 192 -0.08 -10.20 1.68
CA ASP A 192 -0.72 -10.68 0.45
C ASP A 192 -1.52 -9.56 -0.23
N MET A 193 -2.28 -8.78 0.55
CA MET A 193 -3.01 -7.62 0.03
C MET A 193 -2.09 -6.54 -0.55
N ILE A 194 -0.99 -6.23 0.12
CA ILE A 194 -0.01 -5.24 -0.38
C ILE A 194 0.64 -5.76 -1.68
N GLN A 195 0.92 -7.07 -1.78
CA GLN A 195 1.45 -7.69 -2.99
C GLN A 195 0.43 -7.66 -4.14
N ASP A 196 -0.82 -8.04 -3.89
CA ASP A 196 -1.90 -7.99 -4.88
C ASP A 196 -2.20 -6.56 -5.34
N LEU A 197 -2.08 -5.60 -4.42
CA LEU A 197 -2.22 -4.19 -4.74
C LEU A 197 -1.15 -3.73 -5.74
N ARG A 198 0.11 -4.13 -5.55
CA ARG A 198 1.18 -3.85 -6.53
C ARG A 198 0.84 -4.41 -7.92
N GLY A 199 0.22 -5.59 -7.97
CA GLY A 199 -0.24 -6.21 -9.21
C GLY A 199 -1.40 -5.45 -9.88
N THR A 200 -2.36 -4.96 -9.09
CA THR A 200 -3.54 -4.22 -9.55
C THR A 200 -3.18 -2.80 -10.00
N VAL A 201 -2.36 -2.09 -9.23
CA VAL A 201 -1.89 -0.73 -9.55
C VAL A 201 -1.05 -0.73 -10.82
N ALA A 202 -0.27 -1.78 -11.08
CA ALA A 202 0.47 -1.93 -12.33
C ALA A 202 -0.45 -2.13 -13.57
N GLN A 203 -1.69 -2.61 -13.37
CA GLN A 203 -2.67 -2.85 -14.45
C GLN A 203 -3.65 -1.68 -14.65
N GLN A 204 -3.89 -0.88 -13.61
CA GLN A 204 -4.74 0.33 -13.65
C GLN A 204 -4.24 1.40 -14.63
N VAL A 205 -2.98 1.31 -15.08
CA VAL A 205 -2.41 2.14 -16.16
C VAL A 205 -3.14 1.95 -17.50
N SER A 206 -3.94 0.87 -17.65
CA SER A 206 -4.63 0.52 -18.91
C SER A 206 -6.16 0.61 -18.85
N SER A 207 -6.76 1.01 -17.73
CA SER A 207 -8.22 1.03 -17.58
C SER A 207 -8.69 2.29 -16.84
N SER A 208 -9.70 2.96 -17.37
CA SER A 208 -10.28 4.23 -16.90
C SER A 208 -11.02 4.17 -15.56
N SER A 209 -10.81 3.12 -14.76
CA SER A 209 -11.30 3.06 -13.38
C SER A 209 -10.36 3.91 -12.52
N GLY A 210 -10.91 4.79 -11.68
CA GLY A 210 -10.16 5.86 -11.03
C GLY A 210 -8.88 5.36 -10.32
N THR A 211 -7.76 6.04 -10.57
CA THR A 211 -6.47 5.67 -9.98
C THR A 211 -6.52 5.81 -8.46
N LEU A 212 -6.22 4.74 -7.74
CA LEU A 212 -5.97 4.77 -6.30
C LEU A 212 -4.87 5.80 -5.99
N LYS A 213 -5.10 6.72 -5.05
CA LYS A 213 -4.11 7.76 -4.70
C LYS A 213 -3.43 7.54 -3.37
N VAL A 214 -4.15 6.98 -2.41
CA VAL A 214 -3.67 6.80 -1.04
C VAL A 214 -4.06 5.41 -0.55
N VAL A 215 -3.08 4.72 0.03
CA VAL A 215 -3.29 3.55 0.87
C VAL A 215 -3.04 3.96 2.31
N ILE A 216 -3.98 3.63 3.20
CA ILE A 216 -3.93 3.92 4.62
C ILE A 216 -3.95 2.60 5.36
N VAL A 217 -2.92 2.31 6.15
CA VAL A 217 -2.88 1.10 7.00
C VAL A 217 -3.04 1.48 8.45
N ASP A 218 -4.19 1.16 9.04
CA ASP A 218 -4.51 1.46 10.43
C ASP A 218 -4.79 0.17 11.20
N SER A 219 -3.80 -0.43 11.85
CA SER A 219 -2.38 -0.08 11.88
C SER A 219 -1.48 -1.30 11.65
N VAL A 220 -0.26 -1.10 11.17
CA VAL A 220 0.68 -2.22 10.94
C VAL A 220 1.00 -2.96 12.23
N THR A 221 1.07 -2.25 13.36
CA THR A 221 1.40 -2.83 14.66
C THR A 221 0.38 -3.85 15.16
N ALA A 222 -0.90 -3.70 14.80
CA ALA A 222 -1.93 -4.64 15.23
C ALA A 222 -1.62 -6.07 14.75
N VAL A 223 -1.03 -6.22 13.56
CA VAL A 223 -0.67 -7.52 12.99
C VAL A 223 0.77 -7.95 13.27
N VAL A 224 1.67 -7.01 13.55
CA VAL A 224 3.09 -7.30 13.82
C VAL A 224 3.35 -7.58 15.31
N SER A 225 2.65 -6.91 16.22
CA SER A 225 2.91 -7.02 17.66
C SER A 225 2.76 -8.43 18.24
N PRO A 226 1.80 -9.28 17.79
CA PRO A 226 1.72 -10.67 18.27
C PRO A 226 2.95 -11.51 17.90
N LEU A 227 3.67 -11.15 16.83
CA LEU A 227 4.85 -11.88 16.35
C LEU A 227 6.15 -11.45 17.05
N LEU A 228 6.20 -10.23 17.58
CA LEU A 228 7.39 -9.67 18.23
C LEU A 228 7.47 -9.99 19.74
N GLY A 229 6.44 -10.62 20.31
CA GLY A 229 6.51 -11.28 21.61
C GLY A 229 5.77 -10.59 22.75
N GLY A 230 4.71 -11.26 23.19
CA GLY A 230 4.26 -11.34 24.59
C GLY A 230 3.62 -12.71 24.75
N GLN A 231 4.10 -13.53 25.70
CA GLN A 231 3.58 -14.88 25.90
C GLN A 231 2.06 -14.87 26.09
N GLN A 232 1.32 -15.37 25.11
CA GLN A 232 -0.02 -15.85 25.33
C GLN A 232 0.14 -17.28 25.88
N ARG A 233 0.32 -17.41 27.20
CA ARG A 233 0.15 -18.70 27.87
C ARG A 233 -1.34 -18.96 27.96
N GLU A 234 -1.78 -19.90 27.14
CA GLU A 234 -3.05 -20.58 27.23
C GLU A 234 -3.08 -21.41 28.54
N GLY A 235 -4.16 -21.27 29.32
CA GLY A 235 -4.54 -22.16 30.43
C GLY A 235 -3.83 -21.96 31.78
N ASP A 236 -4.50 -21.27 32.72
CA ASP A 236 -4.82 -21.78 34.07
C ASP A 236 -5.42 -20.67 34.95
N GLN A 237 -6.61 -20.91 35.52
CA GLN A 237 -7.08 -20.12 36.66
C GLN A 237 -6.13 -20.36 37.85
N PRO A 238 -5.83 -19.30 38.63
CA PRO A 238 -6.40 -19.28 39.97
C PRO A 238 -6.80 -17.89 40.47
N HIS A 239 -7.76 -17.89 41.39
CA HIS A 239 -8.11 -16.79 42.29
C HIS A 239 -6.87 -16.27 43.07
N ASP A 240 -6.64 -14.94 43.07
CA ASP A 240 -6.39 -14.11 44.27
C ASP A 240 -6.29 -12.61 43.90
N PRO A 241 -7.13 -11.69 44.44
CA PRO A 241 -7.00 -10.26 44.22
C PRO A 241 -6.27 -9.62 45.40
N ARG A 242 -4.92 -9.56 45.37
CA ARG A 242 -4.09 -8.62 46.14
C ARG A 242 -2.60 -8.87 45.91
N GLN A 243 -1.99 -8.12 44.99
CA GLN A 243 -0.67 -7.44 45.15
C GLN A 243 -0.22 -6.87 43.80
N GLY A 244 0.17 -5.60 43.82
CA GLY A 244 0.53 -4.83 42.64
C GLY A 244 1.96 -5.05 42.16
N HIS A 245 2.21 -4.42 41.00
CA HIS A 245 3.48 -4.27 40.27
C HIS A 245 4.08 -5.58 39.75
N TRP A 246 3.90 -5.84 38.45
CA TRP A 246 4.88 -5.65 37.36
C TRP A 246 4.18 -5.96 36.02
N GLU A 247 3.27 -5.10 35.55
CA GLU A 247 2.77 -5.23 34.18
C GLU A 247 3.72 -4.48 33.25
N ALA A 248 4.52 -5.25 32.54
CA ALA A 248 5.30 -4.82 31.40
C ALA A 248 4.41 -3.94 30.52
N GLN A 249 4.79 -2.67 30.50
CA GLN A 249 4.21 -1.61 29.71
C GLN A 249 4.57 -1.87 28.24
N THR A 250 3.90 -2.85 27.61
CA THR A 250 3.96 -3.05 26.16
C THR A 250 3.14 -1.93 25.53
N CYS A 251 3.81 -0.78 25.35
CA CYS A 251 3.29 0.37 24.63
C CYS A 251 2.74 -0.05 23.26
N PRO A 252 1.44 0.08 22.96
CA PRO A 252 0.96 -0.10 21.60
C PRO A 252 1.41 1.12 20.79
N ARG A 253 2.55 0.98 20.09
CA ARG A 253 3.03 1.94 19.10
C ARG A 253 2.18 1.77 17.86
N THR A 254 1.11 2.53 17.65
CA THR A 254 0.39 2.47 16.37
C THR A 254 1.28 3.04 15.28
N LEU A 255 1.63 2.22 14.29
CA LEU A 255 2.38 2.59 13.09
C LEU A 255 1.37 2.73 11.95
N LEU A 256 1.14 3.97 11.50
CA LEU A 256 0.31 4.29 10.34
C LEU A 256 1.21 4.41 9.13
N GLU A 257 1.04 3.58 8.10
CA GLU A 257 1.78 3.70 6.85
C GLU A 257 0.85 4.33 5.80
N LEU A 258 1.16 5.57 5.38
CA LEU A 258 0.50 6.22 4.26
C LEU A 258 1.37 6.03 3.02
N CYS A 259 0.98 5.11 2.15
CA CYS A 259 1.60 4.93 0.84
C CYS A 259 0.84 5.77 -0.18
N THR A 260 1.46 6.82 -0.66
CA THR A 260 0.94 7.69 -1.72
C THR A 260 1.58 7.27 -3.05
N GLN A 261 0.83 7.30 -4.16
CA GLN A 261 1.34 6.80 -5.46
C GLN A 261 1.94 7.90 -6.33
N HIS A 262 3.09 7.64 -6.97
CA HIS A 262 3.60 8.50 -8.04
C HIS A 262 2.63 8.54 -9.24
N PRO A 263 2.34 9.71 -9.84
CA PRO A 263 1.86 9.78 -11.21
C PRO A 263 2.88 9.15 -12.16
N VAL A 264 2.49 8.05 -12.81
CA VAL A 264 3.32 7.40 -13.84
C VAL A 264 3.27 8.27 -15.10
N SER A 265 4.39 8.87 -15.49
CA SER A 265 4.52 9.58 -16.77
C SER A 265 4.31 8.59 -17.94
N PRO A 266 3.32 8.80 -18.82
CA PRO A 266 3.17 8.00 -20.02
C PRO A 266 4.22 8.45 -21.04
N GLY A 267 5.26 7.63 -21.23
CA GLY A 267 6.16 7.75 -22.38
C GLY A 267 7.56 8.24 -22.07
N CYS A 268 8.39 7.36 -21.51
CA CYS A 268 9.79 7.36 -21.92
C CYS A 268 9.89 6.49 -23.18
N HIS A 269 9.70 7.10 -24.35
CA HIS A 269 10.01 6.46 -25.62
C HIS A 269 11.43 5.92 -25.57
N GLN A 270 11.59 4.62 -25.84
CA GLN A 270 12.86 3.99 -26.17
C GLN A 270 13.56 4.84 -27.23
N ARG A 271 14.51 5.68 -26.80
CA ARG A 271 15.50 6.24 -27.70
C ARG A 271 16.41 5.09 -28.11
N HIS A 272 16.05 4.42 -29.21
CA HIS A 272 17.02 3.69 -30.00
C HIS A 272 18.16 4.65 -30.34
N ARG A 273 19.29 4.53 -29.66
CA ARG A 273 20.57 4.97 -30.20
C ARG A 273 21.33 3.74 -30.62
N SER A 274 21.31 3.53 -31.94
CA SER A 274 22.26 2.70 -32.66
C SER A 274 23.67 3.22 -32.35
N ILE A 275 24.53 2.37 -31.81
CA ILE A 275 25.95 2.64 -31.67
C ILE A 275 26.64 1.75 -32.71
N ARG A 276 27.34 2.40 -33.64
CA ARG A 276 28.29 1.78 -34.57
C ARG A 276 29.50 1.24 -33.81
#